data_AF-A0A934CMI8-F1
#
_entry.id   AF-A0A934CMI8-F1
#
_cell.length_a   1.000
_cell.length_b   1.000
_cell.length_c   1.000
_cell.angle_alpha   90.00
_cell.angle_beta   90.00
_cell.angle_gamma   90.00
#
_symmetry.space_group_name_H-M   'P 1'
#
loop_
_entity.id
_entity.type
_entity.pdbx_description
1 polymer ?
#
loop_
_entity_poly.entity_id
_entity_poly.type
_entity_poly.pdbx_seq_one_letter_code
_entity_poly.pdbx_strand_id
1 'polypeptide(L)'
;MLQPVSVKAAVSGIFLALEKVCGLINLGGIERILRYDFGMLLMNMLNIQKAKLSPCRQRDVVMPAPRPPDVSLDSTKAFAMGFKPLPLAEELKALRGIV
;
A
#
# COMPACT_ATOMS: atom_id res chain seq x y z
N MET A 1 0.85 7.60 -7.91
CA MET A 1 -0.08 6.76 -7.13
C MET A 1 0.64 5.54 -6.61
N LEU A 2 0.24 5.04 -5.46
CA LEU A 2 0.62 3.73 -4.93
C LEU A 2 -0.60 3.03 -4.34
N GLN A 3 -0.48 1.74 -4.06
CA GLN A 3 -1.52 0.92 -3.44
C GLN A 3 -0.86 0.14 -2.29
N PRO A 4 -0.85 0.66 -1.06
CA PRO A 4 -0.12 0.08 0.05
C PRO A 4 -0.67 -1.31 0.37
N VAL A 5 0.20 -2.25 0.73
CA VAL A 5 -0.19 -3.57 1.23
C VAL A 5 0.65 -3.86 2.46
N SER A 6 0.03 -4.33 3.54
CA SER A 6 0.77 -4.75 4.71
C SER A 6 1.46 -6.09 4.45
N VAL A 7 2.54 -6.36 5.18
CA VAL A 7 3.23 -7.66 5.11
C VAL A 7 2.27 -8.79 5.48
N LYS A 8 1.44 -8.60 6.51
CA LYS A 8 0.46 -9.60 6.96
C LYS A 8 -0.53 -9.94 5.86
N ALA A 9 -1.07 -8.94 5.17
CA ALA A 9 -1.94 -9.16 4.02
C ALA A 9 -1.19 -9.88 2.90
N ALA A 10 -0.01 -9.40 2.50
CA ALA A 10 0.77 -10.00 1.43
C ALA A 10 1.06 -11.50 1.68
N VAL A 11 1.43 -11.86 2.92
CA VAL A 11 1.64 -13.26 3.33
C VAL A 11 0.38 -14.09 3.17
N SER A 12 -0.78 -13.59 3.63
CA SER A 12 -2.06 -14.28 3.42
C SER A 12 -2.38 -14.49 1.94
N GLY A 13 -2.09 -13.50 1.09
CA GLY A 13 -2.24 -13.61 -0.35
C GLY A 13 -1.29 -14.64 -0.98
N ILE A 14 -0.06 -14.75 -0.48
CA ILE A 14 0.91 -15.76 -0.94
C ILE A 14 0.41 -17.18 -0.61
N PHE A 15 -0.05 -17.43 0.63
CA PHE A 15 -0.60 -18.73 0.99
C PHE A 15 -1.81 -19.10 0.13
N LEU A 16 -2.72 -18.14 -0.10
CA LEU A 16 -3.84 -18.34 -1.02
C LEU A 16 -3.38 -18.71 -2.44
N ALA A 17 -2.33 -18.04 -2.94
CA ALA A 17 -1.80 -18.29 -4.26
C ALA A 17 -1.18 -19.69 -4.39
N LEU A 18 -0.45 -20.15 -3.36
CA LEU A 18 0.11 -21.51 -3.33
C LEU A 18 -0.96 -22.59 -3.45
N GLU A 19 -2.14 -22.38 -2.87
CA GLU A 19 -3.24 -23.35 -2.91
C GLU A 19 -4.04 -23.30 -4.21
N LYS A 20 -4.22 -22.11 -4.80
CA LYS A 20 -5.28 -21.87 -5.79
C LYS A 20 -4.82 -21.30 -7.12
N VAL A 21 -3.56 -20.90 -7.25
CA VAL A 21 -3.09 -20.15 -8.42
C VAL A 21 -1.99 -20.92 -9.14
N CYS A 22 -2.25 -21.21 -10.41
CA CYS A 22 -1.20 -21.52 -11.38
C CYS A 22 -0.97 -20.26 -12.24
N GLY A 23 0.27 -19.75 -12.27
CA GLY A 23 0.65 -18.55 -13.03
C GLY A 23 0.68 -17.26 -12.21
N LEU A 24 0.37 -16.14 -12.85
CA LEU A 24 0.52 -14.79 -12.26
C LEU A 24 -0.73 -14.34 -11.47
N ILE A 25 -0.47 -13.66 -10.35
CA ILE A 25 -1.46 -12.97 -9.53
C ILE A 25 -0.88 -11.70 -8.92
N ASN A 26 -1.71 -10.66 -8.79
CA ASN A 26 -1.37 -9.40 -8.15
C ASN A 26 -1.97 -9.35 -6.74
N LEU A 27 -1.18 -8.90 -5.77
CA LEU A 27 -1.55 -8.81 -4.35
C LEU A 27 -1.34 -7.39 -3.82
N GLY A 28 -2.18 -6.45 -4.27
CA GLY A 28 -2.22 -5.07 -3.75
C GLY A 28 -3.26 -4.90 -2.64
N GLY A 29 -3.10 -3.87 -1.80
CA GLY A 29 -4.13 -3.50 -0.82
C GLY A 29 -5.39 -2.92 -1.48
N ILE A 30 -6.35 -2.46 -0.67
CA ILE A 30 -7.65 -2.02 -1.20
C ILE A 30 -7.55 -0.64 -1.85
N GLU A 31 -6.97 0.34 -1.15
CA GLU A 31 -6.99 1.72 -1.63
C GLU A 31 -5.76 2.10 -2.47
N ARG A 32 -6.02 2.83 -3.57
CA ARG A 32 -5.01 3.62 -4.27
C ARG A 32 -4.91 4.98 -3.58
N ILE A 33 -3.70 5.41 -3.22
CA ILE A 33 -3.46 6.70 -2.56
C ILE A 33 -2.22 7.41 -3.11
N LEU A 34 -2.20 8.75 -3.05
CA LEU A 34 -1.00 9.53 -3.34
C LEU A 34 0.02 9.36 -2.21
N ARG A 35 1.32 9.44 -2.53
CA ARG A 35 2.39 9.36 -1.52
C ARG A 35 2.26 10.46 -0.46
N TYR A 36 1.86 11.66 -0.87
CA TYR A 36 1.64 12.78 0.03
C TYR A 36 0.49 12.50 1.00
N ASP A 37 -0.67 12.08 0.50
CA ASP A 37 -1.86 11.78 1.32
C ASP A 37 -1.60 10.60 2.28
N PHE A 38 -0.84 9.60 1.84
CA PHE A 38 -0.38 8.53 2.73
C PHE A 38 0.47 9.06 3.89
N GLY A 39 1.38 10.00 3.61
CA GLY A 39 2.16 10.69 4.65
C GLY A 39 1.28 11.50 5.61
N MET A 40 0.27 12.21 5.10
CA MET A 40 -0.71 12.94 5.93
C MET A 40 -1.51 12.00 6.83
N LEU A 41 -1.92 10.83 6.31
CA LEU A 41 -2.60 9.80 7.08
C LEU A 41 -1.72 9.27 8.22
N LEU A 42 -0.44 9.01 7.95
CA LEU A 42 0.54 8.60 8.96
C LEU A 42 0.78 9.67 10.02
N MET A 43 0.93 10.93 9.60
CA MET A 43 1.08 12.07 10.51
C MET A 43 -0.07 12.13 11.52
N ASN A 44 -1.30 11.96 11.04
CA ASN A 44 -2.50 11.94 11.88
C ASN A 44 -2.53 10.72 12.81
N MET A 45 -2.27 9.52 12.28
CA MET A 45 -2.29 8.28 13.05
C MET A 45 -1.25 8.27 14.18
N LEU A 46 -0.04 8.77 13.91
CA LEU A 46 1.08 8.83 14.85
C LEU A 46 1.07 10.08 15.73
N ASN A 47 0.09 10.98 15.56
CA ASN A 47 -0.03 12.24 16.30
C ASN A 47 1.22 13.16 16.19
N ILE A 48 1.86 13.21 15.01
CA ILE A 48 3.06 14.02 14.76
C ILE A 48 2.65 15.40 14.24
N GLN A 49 2.14 16.24 15.13
CA GLN A 49 1.55 17.55 14.80
C GLN A 49 2.47 18.54 14.05
N LYS A 50 3.79 18.31 14.07
CA LYS A 50 4.80 19.18 13.43
C LYS A 50 5.51 18.53 12.25
N ALA A 51 4.93 17.50 11.65
CA ALA A 51 5.51 16.89 10.46
C ALA A 51 5.55 17.92 9.32
N LYS A 52 6.75 18.22 8.81
CA LYS A 52 6.96 19.18 7.74
C LYS A 52 6.75 18.51 6.37
N LEU A 53 5.51 18.13 6.07
CA LEU A 53 5.15 17.50 4.80
C LEU A 53 4.79 18.56 3.76
N SER A 54 5.66 18.73 2.75
CA SER A 54 5.40 19.61 1.61
C SER A 54 5.04 18.79 0.37
N PRO A 55 3.92 19.10 -0.32
CA PRO A 55 3.59 18.42 -1.57
C PRO A 55 4.58 18.82 -2.67
N CYS A 56 4.93 17.87 -3.54
CA CYS A 56 5.76 18.10 -4.73
C CYS A 56 5.36 17.13 -5.85
N ARG A 57 5.85 17.36 -7.08
CA ARG A 57 5.66 16.40 -8.18
C ARG A 57 6.85 15.45 -8.21
N GLN A 58 6.58 14.18 -8.52
CA GLN A 58 7.62 13.15 -8.62
C GLN A 58 8.73 13.51 -9.61
N ARG A 59 8.37 14.17 -10.73
CA ARG A 59 9.32 14.61 -11.75
C ARG A 59 10.26 15.73 -11.29
N ASP A 60 9.91 16.44 -10.22
CA ASP A 60 10.72 17.52 -9.66
C ASP A 60 11.77 16.96 -8.68
N VAL A 61 11.70 15.67 -8.35
CA VAL A 61 12.65 14.98 -7.46
C VAL A 61 13.69 14.24 -8.28
N VAL A 62 14.96 14.63 -8.15
CA VAL A 62 16.07 13.94 -8.80
C VAL A 62 16.24 12.56 -8.15
N MET A 63 16.00 11.50 -8.92
CA MET A 63 16.17 10.11 -8.47
C MET A 63 17.10 9.35 -9.42
N PRO A 64 17.99 8.47 -8.92
CA PRO A 64 18.88 7.69 -9.77
C PRO A 64 18.17 6.77 -10.77
N ALA A 65 16.99 6.27 -10.40
CA ALA A 65 16.17 5.39 -11.23
C ALA A 65 14.83 6.07 -11.56
N PRO A 66 14.31 5.91 -12.80
CA PRO A 66 12.99 6.38 -13.17
C PRO A 66 11.92 5.80 -12.23
N ARG A 67 11.00 6.66 -11.79
CA ARG A 67 9.84 6.23 -11.02
C ARG A 67 8.60 6.36 -11.91
N PRO A 68 7.81 5.29 -12.09
CA PRO A 68 6.53 5.39 -12.76
C PRO A 68 5.58 6.28 -11.93
N PRO A 69 4.74 7.09 -12.59
CA PRO A 69 3.79 7.95 -11.89
C PRO A 69 2.70 7.13 -11.17
N ASP A 70 2.44 5.91 -11.60
CA ASP A 70 1.47 4.99 -11.02
C ASP A 70 2.03 3.55 -10.98
N VAL A 71 1.90 2.91 -9.82
CA VAL A 71 2.29 1.52 -9.56
C VAL A 71 1.16 0.72 -8.88
N SER A 72 -0.09 1.16 -9.04
CA SER A 72 -1.25 0.41 -8.57
C SER A 72 -1.38 -0.93 -9.28
N LEU A 73 -1.84 -1.95 -8.57
CA LEU A 73 -2.02 -3.30 -9.09
C LEU A 73 -3.49 -3.62 -9.23
N ASP A 74 -3.88 -4.16 -10.38
CA ASP A 74 -5.20 -4.80 -10.51
C ASP A 74 -5.18 -6.14 -9.78
N SER A 75 -5.81 -6.17 -8.60
CA SER A 75 -5.90 -7.35 -7.73
C SER A 75 -7.28 -8.00 -7.76
N THR A 76 -8.11 -7.69 -8.76
CA THR A 76 -9.48 -8.22 -8.90
C THR A 76 -9.51 -9.75 -8.87
N LYS A 77 -8.57 -10.40 -9.55
CA LYS A 77 -8.41 -11.86 -9.54
C LYS A 77 -8.15 -12.42 -8.14
N ALA A 78 -7.29 -11.76 -7.36
CA ALA A 78 -6.99 -12.18 -6.00
C ALA A 78 -8.20 -12.01 -5.07
N PHE A 79 -8.91 -10.88 -5.17
CA PHE A 79 -10.09 -10.62 -4.36
C PHE A 79 -11.20 -11.66 -4.62
N ALA A 80 -11.43 -12.01 -5.88
CA ALA A 80 -12.38 -13.06 -6.26
C ALA A 80 -12.01 -14.45 -5.68
N MET A 81 -10.72 -14.72 -5.45
CA MET A 81 -10.23 -15.98 -4.88
C MET A 81 -10.23 -15.99 -3.34
N GLY A 82 -10.57 -14.87 -2.70
CA GLY A 82 -10.66 -14.75 -1.24
C GLY A 82 -9.50 -13.99 -0.59
N PHE A 83 -8.62 -13.34 -1.36
CA PHE A 83 -7.63 -12.41 -0.80
C PHE A 83 -8.38 -11.19 -0.24
N LYS A 84 -8.20 -10.90 1.05
CA LYS A 84 -8.96 -9.87 1.77
C LYS A 84 -8.01 -9.01 2.63
N PRO A 85 -7.19 -8.13 2.02
CA PRO A 85 -6.47 -7.11 2.79
C PRO A 85 -7.47 -6.23 3.56
N LEU A 86 -7.04 -5.61 4.66
CA LEU A 86 -7.91 -4.67 5.37
C LEU A 86 -7.90 -3.28 4.69
N PRO A 87 -8.88 -2.41 4.98
CA PRO A 87 -8.79 -1.00 4.62
C PRO A 87 -7.52 -0.38 5.21
N LEU A 88 -6.90 0.55 4.49
CA LEU A 88 -5.60 1.13 4.83
C LEU A 88 -5.55 1.71 6.24
N ALA A 89 -6.61 2.39 6.68
CA ALA A 89 -6.67 2.94 8.03
C ALA A 89 -6.58 1.85 9.11
N GLU A 90 -7.18 0.68 8.88
CA GLU A 90 -7.13 -0.45 9.81
C GLU A 90 -5.79 -1.18 9.74
N GLU A 91 -5.20 -1.33 8.54
CA GLU A 91 -3.82 -1.83 8.40
C GLU A 91 -2.83 -0.95 9.17
N LEU A 92 -2.96 0.37 9.08
CA LEU A 92 -2.10 1.31 9.81
C LEU A 92 -2.31 1.27 11.32
N LYS A 93 -3.57 1.16 11.79
CA LYS A 93 -3.86 0.99 13.21
C LYS A 93 -3.24 -0.31 13.76
N ALA A 94 -3.26 -1.39 12.99
CA ALA A 94 -2.67 -2.67 13.38
C ALA A 94 -1.13 -2.60 13.55
N LEU A 95 -0.46 -1.59 12.97
CA LEU A 95 0.97 -1.34 13.15
C LEU A 95 1.28 -0.51 14.40
N ARG A 96 0.28 0.10 15.04
CA ARG A 96 0.50 0.97 16.20
C ARG A 96 1.07 0.16 17.37
N GLY A 97 2.23 0.58 17.87
CA GLY A 97 2.95 -0.12 18.95
C GLY A 97 3.95 -1.18 18.47
N ILE A 98 4.03 -1.41 17.15
CA ILE A 98 5.09 -2.21 16.51
C ILE A 98 6.17 -1.30 15.89
N VAL A 99 5.79 -0.06 15.54
CA VAL A 99 6.61 0.97 14.90
C VAL A 99 6.66 2.22 15.75
#